data_AF-A0A1H8EKL6-F1
#
_entry.id   AF-A0A1H8EKL6-F1
#
_cell.length_a   1.000
_cell.length_b   1.000
_cell.length_c   1.000
_cell.angle_alpha   90.00
_cell.angle_beta   90.00
_cell.angle_gamma   90.00
#
_symmetry.space_group_name_H-M   'P 1'
#
loop_
_entity.id
_entity.type
_entity.pdbx_description
1 polymer ?
#
loop_
_entity_poly.entity_id
_entity_poly.type
_entity_poly.pdbx_seq_one_letter_code
_entity_poly.pdbx_strand_id
1 'polypeptide(L)'
;MLTKNFKSNKFYEVTRYWFKYGNEEDALENTVTVWDTFEKAIAYIERYATGLKFASAFIEEIVVNKEITADDYKHGDYEYVSTQKIYDVTDDCVEDFTKEKICYFEKSEQADETLEQETEIIKTMDDWQKSDLEFKDFAKVGDVIDEGIVNWFAECVPPITYNSDLIQCGEAYGHRDNPRTGRFEGTYITFAKTGDKWIYKGHCFFGEQKNIA
;
A
#
# COMPACT_ATOMS: atom_id res chain seq x y z
N MET A 1 23.99 12.94 -5.25
CA MET A 1 24.99 11.87 -5.17
C MET A 1 25.85 12.06 -3.95
N LEU A 2 25.99 10.99 -3.18
CA LEU A 2 26.87 10.94 -2.02
C LEU A 2 28.29 11.35 -2.43
N THR A 3 28.87 12.29 -1.68
CA THR A 3 30.22 12.78 -1.94
C THR A 3 31.26 11.78 -1.43
N LYS A 4 32.50 11.86 -1.94
CA LYS A 4 33.59 10.97 -1.47
C LYS A 4 33.87 11.09 0.03
N ASN A 5 33.58 12.25 0.61
CA ASN A 5 33.75 12.53 2.03
C ASN A 5 32.45 12.37 2.82
N PHE A 6 31.40 11.80 2.21
CA PHE A 6 30.15 11.52 2.90
C PHE A 6 30.42 10.59 4.08
N LYS A 7 29.93 11.00 5.24
CA LYS A 7 30.00 10.25 6.48
C LYS A 7 28.84 10.68 7.37
N SER A 8 27.78 9.89 7.38
CA SER A 8 26.57 10.15 8.18
C SER A 8 25.75 8.88 8.29
N ASN A 9 24.87 8.79 9.28
CA ASN A 9 23.82 7.76 9.33
C ASN A 9 22.54 8.21 8.63
N LYS A 10 22.57 9.34 7.92
CA LYS A 10 21.42 9.94 7.27
C LYS A 10 21.75 10.39 5.86
N PHE A 11 20.86 10.11 4.92
CA PHE A 11 20.95 10.56 3.53
C PHE A 11 19.57 10.80 2.93
N TYR A 12 19.54 11.37 1.73
CA TYR A 12 18.31 11.74 1.04
C TYR A 12 18.19 10.97 -0.26
N GLU A 13 17.15 10.17 -0.39
CA GLU A 13 16.83 9.46 -1.63
C GLU A 13 15.83 10.28 -2.44
N VAL A 14 16.10 10.38 -3.74
CA VAL A 14 15.23 11.04 -4.71
C VAL A 14 14.74 9.99 -5.68
N THR A 15 13.42 9.80 -5.69
CA THR A 15 12.73 9.04 -6.73
C THR A 15 12.05 10.02 -7.66
N ARG A 16 12.38 9.94 -8.95
CA ARG A 16 11.85 10.82 -10.01
C ARG A 16 11.21 9.98 -11.09
N TYR A 17 10.01 10.37 -11.51
CA TYR A 17 9.25 9.80 -12.61
C TYR A 17 9.21 10.75 -13.81
N TRP A 18 9.29 10.19 -15.01
CA TRP A 18 9.14 10.95 -16.25
C TRP A 18 8.49 10.11 -17.35
N PHE A 19 7.78 10.78 -18.25
CA PHE A 19 7.17 10.20 -19.45
C PHE A 19 8.25 9.84 -20.47
N LYS A 20 8.27 8.58 -20.94
CA LYS A 20 9.29 8.08 -21.86
C LYS A 20 9.45 8.94 -23.12
N TYR A 21 8.34 9.35 -23.73
CA TYR A 21 8.34 10.19 -24.93
C TYR A 21 7.85 11.62 -24.69
N GLY A 22 7.28 11.91 -23.53
CA GLY A 22 6.85 13.26 -23.12
C GLY A 22 5.34 13.50 -23.29
N ASN A 23 4.54 12.46 -23.48
CA ASN A 23 3.10 12.51 -23.44
C ASN A 23 2.60 11.93 -22.11
N GLU A 24 1.54 12.49 -21.56
CA GLU A 24 0.93 12.03 -20.29
C GLU A 24 0.42 10.57 -20.36
N GLU A 25 0.09 10.08 -21.55
CA GLU A 25 -0.33 8.69 -21.78
C GLU A 25 0.84 7.71 -21.93
N ASP A 26 2.09 8.22 -21.98
CA ASP A 26 3.26 7.36 -22.10
C ASP A 26 3.51 6.56 -20.83
N ALA A 27 4.19 5.42 -20.98
CA ALA A 27 4.76 4.72 -19.84
C ALA A 27 5.69 5.64 -19.03
N LEU A 28 5.49 5.64 -17.71
CA LEU A 28 6.38 6.28 -16.75
C LEU A 28 7.64 5.44 -16.56
N GLU A 29 8.78 6.10 -16.65
CA GLU A 29 10.09 5.56 -16.29
C GLU A 29 10.54 6.24 -14.99
N ASN A 30 11.38 5.57 -14.19
CA ASN A 30 11.86 6.13 -12.93
C ASN A 30 13.38 6.04 -12.76
N THR A 31 13.91 6.90 -11.89
CA THR A 31 15.29 6.86 -11.41
C THR A 31 15.29 7.08 -9.92
N VAL A 32 16.13 6.31 -9.23
CA VAL A 32 16.45 6.50 -7.81
C VAL A 32 17.88 7.02 -7.70
N THR A 33 18.07 8.10 -6.93
CA THR A 33 19.40 8.68 -6.67
C THR A 33 19.52 9.13 -5.23
N VAL A 34 20.69 8.95 -4.62
CA VAL A 34 20.94 9.35 -3.22
C VAL A 34 21.82 10.59 -3.09
N TRP A 35 21.61 11.40 -2.06
CA TRP A 35 22.24 12.71 -1.85
C TRP A 35 22.66 12.88 -0.38
N ASP A 36 23.79 13.56 -0.19
CA ASP A 36 24.35 13.83 1.13
C ASP A 36 23.65 14.98 1.87
N THR A 37 22.97 15.87 1.14
CA THR A 37 22.16 16.95 1.73
C THR A 37 20.83 17.14 1.00
N PHE A 38 19.85 17.67 1.72
CA PHE A 38 18.51 17.94 1.19
C PHE A 38 18.54 19.00 0.08
N GLU A 39 19.35 20.04 0.22
CA GLU A 39 19.47 21.12 -0.76
C GLU A 39 19.97 20.61 -2.11
N LYS A 40 20.90 19.64 -2.09
CA LYS A 40 21.39 19.03 -3.33
C LYS A 40 20.37 18.08 -3.96
N ALA A 41 19.56 17.40 -3.14
CA ALA A 41 18.45 16.58 -3.61
C ALA A 41 17.39 17.45 -4.31
N ILE A 42 16.99 18.59 -3.71
CA ILE A 42 16.09 19.57 -4.34
C ILE A 42 16.70 20.11 -5.64
N ALA A 43 17.95 20.59 -5.60
CA ALA A 43 18.60 21.16 -6.79
C ALA A 43 18.67 20.15 -7.95
N TYR A 44 18.78 18.85 -7.64
CA TYR A 44 18.67 17.80 -8.64
C TYR A 44 17.26 17.74 -9.25
N ILE A 45 16.19 17.77 -8.44
CA ILE A 45 14.81 17.76 -8.94
C ILE A 45 14.53 19.00 -9.79
N GLU A 46 14.86 20.20 -9.29
CA GLU A 46 14.63 21.49 -9.97
C GLU A 46 15.25 21.54 -11.37
N ARG A 47 16.39 20.87 -11.57
CA ARG A 47 17.05 20.77 -12.88
C ARG A 47 16.15 20.07 -13.93
N TYR A 48 15.29 19.16 -13.52
CA TYR A 48 14.44 18.37 -14.43
C TYR A 48 12.97 18.77 -14.38
N ALA A 49 12.51 19.40 -13.29
CA ALA A 49 11.11 19.80 -13.11
C ALA A 49 10.57 20.71 -14.23
N THR A 50 11.46 21.39 -14.97
CA THR A 50 11.08 22.24 -16.11
C THR A 50 11.02 21.51 -17.46
N GLY A 51 11.34 20.22 -17.49
CA GLY A 51 11.35 19.43 -18.72
C GLY A 51 9.97 18.90 -19.09
N LEU A 52 9.65 18.92 -20.39
CA LEU A 52 8.38 18.39 -20.96
C LEU A 52 8.12 16.90 -20.67
N LYS A 53 9.10 16.17 -20.13
CA LYS A 53 8.94 14.76 -19.76
C LYS A 53 8.69 14.58 -18.27
N PHE A 54 8.94 15.60 -17.45
CA PHE A 54 8.82 15.48 -16.00
C PHE A 54 7.39 15.16 -15.62
N ALA A 55 7.21 14.19 -14.73
CA ALA A 55 5.89 13.81 -14.21
C ALA A 55 5.82 14.09 -12.70
N SER A 56 6.78 13.57 -11.93
CA SER A 56 6.84 13.83 -10.49
C SER A 56 8.20 13.50 -9.91
N ALA A 57 8.47 14.01 -8.71
CA ALA A 57 9.61 13.59 -7.90
C ALA A 57 9.34 13.81 -6.41
N PHE A 58 9.84 12.92 -5.58
CA PHE A 58 9.81 13.10 -4.13
C PHE A 58 11.17 12.81 -3.50
N ILE A 59 11.33 13.31 -2.27
CA ILE A 59 12.53 13.09 -1.46
C ILE A 59 12.15 12.38 -0.17
N GLU A 60 12.85 11.30 0.12
CA GLU A 60 12.80 10.60 1.40
C GLU A 60 14.08 10.86 2.19
N GLU A 61 13.93 11.26 3.44
CA GLU A 61 15.01 11.25 4.43
C GLU A 61 15.13 9.84 5.01
N ILE A 62 16.29 9.23 4.81
CA ILE A 62 16.60 7.87 5.26
C ILE A 62 17.58 7.97 6.41
N VAL A 63 17.25 7.30 7.51
CA VAL A 63 18.13 7.10 8.66
C VAL A 63 18.47 5.62 8.78
N VAL A 64 19.75 5.32 9.01
CA VAL A 64 20.27 3.97 9.14
C VAL A 64 20.90 3.74 10.53
N ASN A 65 21.15 2.47 10.86
CA ASN A 65 21.54 2.03 12.20
C ASN A 65 22.95 2.48 12.63
N LYS A 66 23.82 2.86 11.68
CA LYS A 66 25.18 3.32 11.94
C LYS A 66 25.60 4.41 10.97
N GLU A 67 26.64 5.15 11.34
CA GLU A 67 27.28 6.08 10.41
C GLU A 67 27.92 5.31 9.25
N ILE A 68 27.59 5.70 8.02
CA ILE A 68 28.08 5.07 6.79
C ILE A 68 28.84 6.06 5.92
N THR A 69 29.77 5.54 5.12
CA THR A 69 30.43 6.25 4.03
C THR A 69 29.73 5.99 2.70
N ALA A 70 30.14 6.69 1.63
CA ALA A 70 29.63 6.44 0.29
C ALA A 70 30.02 5.03 -0.26
N ASP A 71 31.05 4.41 0.32
CA ASP A 71 31.45 3.05 -0.04
C ASP A 71 30.60 2.02 0.70
N ASP A 72 30.35 2.22 1.99
CA ASP A 72 29.45 1.37 2.79
C ASP A 72 28.04 1.34 2.19
N TYR A 73 27.54 2.50 1.71
CA TYR A 73 26.28 2.59 0.98
C TYR A 73 26.21 1.62 -0.21
N LYS A 74 27.27 1.59 -1.03
CA LYS A 74 27.32 0.74 -2.24
C LYS A 74 27.37 -0.75 -1.93
N HIS A 75 27.95 -1.11 -0.79
CA HIS A 75 28.07 -2.49 -0.36
C HIS A 75 26.85 -2.96 0.45
N GLY A 76 25.91 -2.06 0.76
CA GLY A 76 24.72 -2.39 1.56
C GLY A 76 25.05 -2.78 3.00
N ASP A 77 26.20 -2.33 3.54
CA ASP A 77 26.61 -2.66 4.91
C ASP A 77 25.93 -1.73 5.92
N TYR A 78 24.59 -1.77 6.01
CA TYR A 78 23.79 -1.03 6.99
C TYR A 78 22.35 -1.53 7.03
N GLU A 79 21.62 -1.14 8.07
CA GLU A 79 20.22 -1.47 8.27
C GLU A 79 19.39 -0.19 8.27
N TYR A 80 18.23 -0.17 7.60
CA TYR A 80 17.29 0.94 7.62
C TYR A 80 16.67 1.09 9.02
N VAL A 81 16.63 2.31 9.55
CA VAL A 81 15.99 2.62 10.84
C VAL A 81 14.67 3.34 10.63
N SER A 82 14.65 4.33 9.74
CA SER A 82 13.43 5.05 9.41
C SER A 82 13.50 5.71 8.05
N THR A 83 12.34 5.87 7.43
CA THR A 83 12.11 6.70 6.24
C THR A 83 11.07 7.76 6.55
N GLN A 84 11.22 8.94 5.95
CA GLN A 84 10.20 9.96 5.98
C GLN A 84 10.21 10.69 4.64
N LYS A 85 9.08 10.74 3.95
CA LYS A 85 8.93 11.64 2.82
C LYS A 85 8.89 13.08 3.32
N ILE A 86 9.81 13.89 2.82
CA ILE A 86 10.03 15.27 3.28
C ILE A 86 9.90 16.32 2.17
N TYR A 87 9.67 15.88 0.93
CA TYR A 87 9.39 16.75 -0.21
C TYR A 87 8.64 15.96 -1.29
N ASP A 88 7.71 16.60 -1.98
CA ASP A 88 6.98 16.06 -3.12
C ASP A 88 6.68 17.17 -4.13
N VAL A 89 6.73 16.83 -5.41
CA VAL A 89 6.37 17.73 -6.51
C VAL A 89 5.85 16.94 -7.70
N THR A 90 4.79 17.44 -8.30
CA THR A 90 4.20 16.93 -9.55
C THR A 90 4.42 17.94 -10.68
N ASP A 91 4.14 17.52 -11.91
CA ASP A 91 4.14 18.36 -13.11
C ASP A 91 3.18 19.55 -13.01
N ASP A 92 2.05 19.36 -12.33
CA ASP A 92 1.01 20.38 -12.23
C ASP A 92 1.28 21.48 -11.20
N CYS A 93 2.01 21.22 -10.09
CA CYS A 93 2.39 22.22 -9.08
C CYS A 93 3.41 21.64 -8.07
N VAL A 94 4.12 22.53 -7.35
CA VAL A 94 4.67 22.19 -6.03
C VAL A 94 3.50 22.28 -5.05
N GLU A 95 2.98 21.15 -4.57
CA GLU A 95 1.97 21.17 -3.52
C GLU A 95 2.56 21.73 -2.21
N ASP A 96 1.74 22.39 -1.40
CA ASP A 96 2.12 22.82 -0.03
C ASP A 96 2.44 21.57 0.80
N PHE A 97 3.69 21.12 0.73
CA PHE A 97 4.10 19.83 1.25
C PHE A 97 4.16 19.82 2.78
N THR A 98 3.28 19.06 3.42
CA THR A 98 3.41 18.67 4.82
C THR A 98 4.20 17.38 4.92
N LYS A 99 5.28 17.37 5.73
CA LYS A 99 6.06 16.15 6.00
C LYS A 99 5.14 14.99 6.38
N GLU A 100 5.31 13.87 5.70
CA GLU A 100 4.55 12.66 5.99
C GLU A 100 4.97 12.05 7.33
N LYS A 101 4.19 11.06 7.78
CA LYS A 101 4.48 10.34 9.02
C LYS A 101 5.79 9.58 8.87
N ILE A 102 6.61 9.56 9.92
CA ILE A 102 7.87 8.81 9.93
C ILE A 102 7.54 7.31 10.01
N CYS A 103 8.08 6.53 9.10
CA CYS A 103 8.05 5.07 9.12
C CYS A 103 9.31 4.55 9.79
N TYR A 104 9.18 3.59 10.72
CA TYR A 104 10.30 2.98 11.43
C TYR A 104 10.38 1.51 11.07
N PHE A 105 11.59 0.98 10.89
CA PHE A 105 11.81 -0.41 10.51
C PHE A 105 12.35 -1.19 11.72
N GLU A 106 11.68 -2.29 12.07
CA GLU A 106 12.18 -3.24 13.05
C GLU A 106 13.21 -4.18 12.42
N LYS A 107 14.16 -4.67 13.21
CA LYS A 107 15.25 -5.55 12.74
C LYS A 107 14.75 -6.85 12.08
N SER A 108 13.53 -7.28 12.37
CA SER A 108 12.88 -8.44 11.75
C SER A 108 12.29 -8.18 10.36
N GLU A 109 12.15 -6.92 9.94
CA GLU A 109 11.50 -6.52 8.68
C GLU A 109 12.50 -6.37 7.52
N GLN A 110 13.81 -6.45 7.78
CA GLN A 110 14.88 -6.18 6.83
C GLN A 110 15.40 -7.42 6.07
N ALA A 111 14.69 -8.54 6.18
CA ALA A 111 15.02 -9.78 5.48
C ALA A 111 14.36 -9.92 4.10
N ASP A 112 13.59 -8.92 3.64
CA ASP A 112 12.83 -9.02 2.40
C ASP A 112 12.83 -7.69 1.64
N GLU A 113 13.93 -7.39 0.94
CA GLU A 113 13.92 -6.39 -0.12
C GLU A 113 13.09 -6.93 -1.29
N THR A 114 11.84 -6.46 -1.44
CA THR A 114 11.26 -6.11 -2.75
C THR A 114 9.93 -5.35 -2.59
N LEU A 115 9.95 -4.07 -3.01
CA LEU A 115 8.80 -3.26 -3.47
C LEU A 115 7.64 -3.03 -2.47
N GLU A 116 7.72 -1.95 -1.70
CA GLU A 116 6.53 -1.27 -1.21
C GLU A 116 5.95 -0.36 -2.31
N GLN A 117 5.18 -0.95 -3.23
CA GLN A 117 3.85 -0.37 -3.46
C GLN A 117 3.13 -0.46 -2.11
N GLU A 118 2.15 0.38 -1.81
CA GLU A 118 1.28 0.14 -0.66
C GLU A 118 0.68 -1.27 -0.83
N THR A 119 1.34 -2.29 -0.26
CA THR A 119 0.95 -3.68 -0.42
C THR A 119 -0.20 -3.81 0.52
N GLU A 120 -1.39 -3.53 -0.03
CA GLU A 120 -2.65 -3.88 0.56
C GLU A 120 -2.50 -5.32 1.07
N ILE A 121 -2.30 -5.48 2.39
CA ILE A 121 -1.93 -6.77 2.98
C ILE A 121 -3.09 -7.72 2.73
N ILE A 122 -2.93 -8.58 1.72
CA ILE A 122 -3.95 -9.57 1.36
C ILE A 122 -4.00 -10.56 2.52
N LYS A 123 -5.15 -10.64 3.17
CA LYS A 123 -5.41 -11.66 4.19
C LYS A 123 -5.56 -13.00 3.48
N THR A 124 -4.61 -13.91 3.69
CA THR A 124 -4.60 -15.20 3.03
C THR A 124 -5.20 -16.32 3.89
N MET A 125 -5.63 -17.40 3.25
CA MET A 125 -6.07 -18.62 3.94
C MET A 125 -4.99 -19.19 4.85
N ASP A 126 -3.73 -19.14 4.41
CA ASP A 126 -2.57 -19.61 5.19
C ASP A 126 -2.37 -18.78 6.46
N ASP A 127 -2.51 -17.45 6.36
CA ASP A 127 -2.41 -16.56 7.52
C ASP A 127 -3.54 -16.80 8.50
N TRP A 128 -4.76 -17.02 8.00
CA TRP A 128 -5.90 -17.31 8.85
C TRP A 128 -5.71 -18.61 9.62
N GLN A 129 -5.28 -19.69 8.95
CA GLN A 129 -5.01 -20.98 9.58
C GLN A 129 -3.88 -20.91 10.63
N LYS A 130 -2.85 -20.10 10.38
CA LYS A 130 -1.74 -19.89 11.34
C LYS A 130 -2.12 -18.99 12.51
N SER A 131 -3.10 -18.12 12.34
CA SER A 131 -3.47 -17.12 13.36
C SER A 131 -4.17 -17.71 14.59
N ASP A 132 -4.76 -18.91 14.47
CA ASP A 132 -5.64 -19.51 15.50
C ASP A 132 -6.82 -18.60 15.92
N LEU A 133 -7.19 -17.66 15.05
CA LEU A 133 -8.30 -16.72 15.27
C LEU A 133 -9.58 -17.18 14.57
N GLU A 134 -10.72 -16.85 15.15
CA GLU A 134 -11.98 -16.86 14.41
C GLU A 134 -11.94 -15.82 13.28
N PHE A 135 -12.66 -16.07 12.18
CA PHE A 135 -12.64 -15.16 11.02
C PHE A 135 -13.01 -13.71 11.38
N LYS A 136 -13.98 -13.52 12.30
CA LYS A 136 -14.42 -12.19 12.78
C LYS A 136 -13.30 -11.40 13.46
N ASP A 137 -12.34 -12.09 14.05
CA ASP A 137 -11.21 -11.51 14.77
C ASP A 137 -10.02 -11.31 13.83
N PHE A 138 -9.88 -12.18 12.83
CA PHE A 138 -8.84 -12.15 11.80
C PHE A 138 -9.04 -11.06 10.73
N ALA A 139 -10.25 -10.90 10.18
CA ALA A 139 -10.56 -9.99 9.08
C ALA A 139 -11.53 -8.88 9.50
N LYS A 140 -11.25 -7.65 9.03
CA LYS A 140 -12.08 -6.46 9.25
C LYS A 140 -12.69 -5.99 7.94
N VAL A 141 -13.81 -5.27 8.06
CA VAL A 141 -14.51 -4.73 6.89
C VAL A 141 -13.59 -3.77 6.15
N GLY A 142 -13.39 -4.01 4.86
CA GLY A 142 -12.45 -3.28 4.02
C GLY A 142 -11.16 -4.04 3.72
N ASP A 143 -10.84 -5.11 4.47
CA ASP A 143 -9.64 -5.92 4.20
C ASP A 143 -9.76 -6.60 2.84
N VAL A 144 -8.63 -6.64 2.13
CA VAL A 144 -8.48 -7.47 0.93
C VAL A 144 -8.24 -8.91 1.34
N ILE A 145 -9.01 -9.81 0.75
CA ILE A 145 -9.04 -11.23 1.08
C ILE A 145 -8.58 -12.01 -0.14
N ASP A 146 -7.82 -13.08 0.09
CA ASP A 146 -7.44 -13.99 -0.99
C ASP A 146 -8.64 -14.83 -1.49
N GLU A 147 -8.51 -15.36 -2.70
CA GLU A 147 -9.55 -16.21 -3.27
C GLU A 147 -9.75 -17.51 -2.47
N GLY A 148 -8.72 -17.97 -1.74
CA GLY A 148 -8.79 -19.15 -0.87
C GLY A 148 -9.82 -19.02 0.24
N ILE A 149 -9.82 -17.91 0.97
CA ILE A 149 -10.84 -17.63 2.00
C ILE A 149 -12.23 -17.50 1.38
N VAL A 150 -12.34 -16.77 0.26
CA VAL A 150 -13.64 -16.57 -0.42
C VAL A 150 -14.25 -17.91 -0.84
N ASN A 151 -13.44 -18.78 -1.43
CA ASN A 151 -13.87 -20.11 -1.85
C ASN A 151 -14.24 -20.99 -0.65
N TRP A 152 -13.46 -20.95 0.44
CA TRP A 152 -13.81 -21.69 1.65
C TRP A 152 -15.22 -21.34 2.13
N PHE A 153 -15.54 -20.05 2.19
CA PHE A 153 -16.87 -19.57 2.57
C PHE A 153 -17.98 -19.93 1.55
N ALA A 154 -17.68 -19.91 0.26
CA ALA A 154 -18.62 -20.29 -0.79
C ALA A 154 -18.88 -21.80 -0.87
N GLU A 155 -17.90 -22.62 -0.48
CA GLU A 155 -17.98 -24.09 -0.56
C GLU A 155 -18.55 -24.74 0.70
N CYS A 156 -18.47 -24.06 1.86
CA CYS A 156 -19.06 -24.58 3.10
C CYS A 156 -20.57 -24.81 3.00
N VAL A 157 -21.30 -23.85 2.41
CA VAL A 157 -22.75 -23.90 2.22
C VAL A 157 -23.08 -23.19 0.91
N PRO A 158 -24.03 -23.72 0.08
CA PRO A 158 -24.43 -23.06 -1.15
C PRO A 158 -24.68 -21.56 -0.94
N PRO A 159 -23.92 -20.68 -1.63
CA PRO A 159 -23.97 -19.25 -1.40
C PRO A 159 -25.35 -18.69 -1.76
N ILE A 160 -25.81 -17.71 -0.99
CA ILE A 160 -27.09 -17.03 -1.28
C ILE A 160 -26.97 -16.15 -2.51
N THR A 161 -25.79 -15.59 -2.74
CA THR A 161 -25.42 -14.83 -3.93
C THR A 161 -24.06 -15.31 -4.42
N TYR A 162 -23.96 -15.64 -5.71
CA TYR A 162 -22.71 -16.05 -6.34
C TYR A 162 -22.65 -15.51 -7.76
N ASN A 163 -21.95 -14.40 -7.94
CA ASN A 163 -21.64 -13.84 -9.24
C ASN A 163 -20.18 -13.37 -9.27
N SER A 164 -19.73 -12.85 -10.42
CA SER A 164 -18.31 -12.48 -10.61
C SER A 164 -17.80 -11.42 -9.64
N ASP A 165 -18.70 -10.58 -9.12
CA ASP A 165 -18.35 -9.36 -8.38
C ASP A 165 -18.87 -9.37 -6.94
N LEU A 166 -19.66 -10.37 -6.56
CA LEU A 166 -20.32 -10.46 -5.26
C LEU A 166 -20.59 -11.92 -4.88
N ILE A 167 -20.06 -12.31 -3.73
CA ILE A 167 -20.33 -13.59 -3.09
C ILE A 167 -20.90 -13.32 -1.70
N GLN A 168 -22.01 -13.97 -1.38
CA GLN A 168 -22.62 -13.95 -0.05
C GLN A 168 -22.84 -15.38 0.43
N CYS A 169 -22.35 -15.69 1.62
CA CYS A 169 -22.39 -17.03 2.19
C CYS A 169 -23.84 -17.52 2.39
N GLY A 170 -24.05 -18.83 2.33
CA GLY A 170 -25.40 -19.42 2.29
C GLY A 170 -26.23 -19.22 3.56
N GLU A 171 -25.65 -19.45 4.73
CA GLU A 171 -26.37 -19.28 5.99
C GLU A 171 -26.36 -17.82 6.44
N ALA A 172 -27.52 -17.35 6.91
CA ALA A 172 -27.62 -16.03 7.51
C ALA A 172 -26.78 -16.01 8.79
N TYR A 173 -25.83 -15.08 8.84
CA TYR A 173 -25.05 -14.80 10.04
C TYR A 173 -25.94 -14.24 11.15
N GLY A 174 -26.91 -13.39 10.78
CA GLY A 174 -27.85 -12.78 11.70
C GLY A 174 -29.09 -12.27 10.98
N HIS A 175 -29.92 -11.51 11.70
CA HIS A 175 -31.09 -10.84 11.14
C HIS A 175 -31.20 -9.42 11.71
N ARG A 176 -31.63 -8.48 10.88
CA ARG A 176 -31.80 -7.06 11.23
C ARG A 176 -33.01 -6.48 10.49
N ASP A 177 -33.57 -5.40 11.02
CA ASP A 177 -34.54 -4.58 10.29
C ASP A 177 -33.82 -3.86 9.15
N ASN A 178 -34.21 -4.15 7.91
CA ASN A 178 -33.67 -3.48 6.73
C ASN A 178 -34.39 -2.13 6.54
N PRO A 179 -33.71 -0.98 6.73
CA PRO A 179 -34.36 0.33 6.60
C PRO A 179 -34.80 0.65 5.17
N ARG A 180 -34.23 -0.02 4.15
CA ARG A 180 -34.59 0.16 2.75
C ARG A 180 -35.89 -0.56 2.39
N THR A 181 -36.11 -1.75 2.94
CA THR A 181 -37.30 -2.58 2.61
C THR A 181 -38.37 -2.54 3.70
N GLY A 182 -38.02 -2.11 4.92
CA GLY A 182 -38.89 -2.12 6.10
C GLY A 182 -39.17 -3.52 6.64
N ARG A 183 -38.35 -4.52 6.31
CA ARG A 183 -38.56 -5.93 6.67
C ARG A 183 -37.44 -6.46 7.55
N PHE A 184 -37.75 -7.43 8.39
CA PHE A 184 -36.76 -8.19 9.14
C PHE A 184 -36.13 -9.24 8.22
N GLU A 185 -34.85 -9.03 7.88
CA GLU A 185 -34.14 -9.78 6.83
C GLU A 185 -32.82 -10.33 7.35
N GLY A 186 -32.36 -11.43 6.74
CA GLY A 186 -31.08 -12.06 7.05
C GLY A 186 -29.90 -11.20 6.60
N THR A 187 -28.81 -11.25 7.36
CA THR A 187 -27.51 -10.67 7.01
C THR A 187 -26.49 -11.77 6.75
N TYR A 188 -25.63 -11.58 5.76
CA TYR A 188 -24.73 -12.61 5.24
C TYR A 188 -23.30 -12.09 5.20
N ILE A 189 -22.34 -12.95 5.53
CA ILE A 189 -20.92 -12.68 5.27
C ILE A 189 -20.78 -12.40 3.77
N THR A 190 -20.20 -11.25 3.44
CA THR A 190 -20.22 -10.71 2.08
C THR A 190 -18.80 -10.37 1.62
N PHE A 191 -18.45 -10.85 0.43
CA PHE A 191 -17.24 -10.49 -0.29
C PHE A 191 -17.63 -9.84 -1.61
N ALA A 192 -17.04 -8.69 -1.91
CA ALA A 192 -17.30 -8.00 -3.17
C ALA A 192 -15.99 -7.71 -3.89
N LYS A 193 -16.00 -7.86 -5.21
CA LYS A 193 -14.83 -7.67 -6.05
C LYS A 193 -14.68 -6.19 -6.41
N THR A 194 -13.46 -5.67 -6.35
CA THR A 194 -13.11 -4.33 -6.81
C THR A 194 -11.85 -4.45 -7.66
N GLY A 195 -11.99 -4.29 -8.98
CA GLY A 195 -10.96 -4.72 -9.92
C GLY A 195 -10.75 -6.24 -9.84
N ASP A 196 -9.51 -6.67 -9.62
CA ASP A 196 -9.16 -8.09 -9.47
C ASP A 196 -9.13 -8.58 -8.02
N LYS A 197 -9.50 -7.73 -7.05
CA LYS A 197 -9.35 -8.01 -5.62
C LYS A 197 -10.69 -8.29 -4.94
N TRP A 198 -10.73 -9.24 -4.02
CA TRP A 198 -11.88 -9.47 -3.15
C TRP A 198 -11.77 -8.65 -1.88
N ILE A 199 -12.84 -7.94 -1.52
CA ILE A 199 -12.91 -7.11 -0.32
C ILE A 199 -13.96 -7.70 0.62
N TYR A 200 -13.59 -7.89 1.89
CA TYR A 200 -14.54 -8.26 2.93
C TYR A 200 -15.47 -7.08 3.26
N LYS A 201 -16.77 -7.23 2.99
CA LYS A 201 -17.79 -6.19 3.23
C LYS A 201 -18.54 -6.37 4.55
N GLY A 202 -18.18 -7.34 5.38
CA GLY A 202 -18.87 -7.62 6.63
C GLY A 202 -20.18 -8.36 6.43
N HIS A 203 -21.18 -8.02 7.25
CA HIS A 203 -22.50 -8.64 7.20
C HIS A 203 -23.48 -7.73 6.47
N CYS A 204 -23.86 -8.10 5.25
CA CYS A 204 -24.74 -7.30 4.39
C CYS A 204 -26.09 -8.00 4.19
N PHE A 205 -27.12 -7.23 3.85
CA PHE A 205 -28.39 -7.80 3.38
C PHE A 205 -28.22 -8.49 2.02
N PHE A 206 -29.17 -9.35 1.66
CA PHE A 206 -29.18 -10.04 0.37
C PHE A 206 -29.03 -9.06 -0.81
N GLY A 207 -28.02 -9.29 -1.64
CA GLY A 207 -27.68 -8.49 -2.82
C GLY A 207 -27.05 -7.12 -2.52
N GLU A 208 -26.84 -6.78 -1.24
CA GLU A 208 -26.23 -5.52 -0.83
C GLU A 208 -24.76 -5.69 -0.46
N GLN A 209 -23.98 -4.61 -0.49
CA GLN A 209 -22.54 -4.59 -0.17
C GLN A 209 -22.20 -3.67 1.01
N LYS A 210 -23.23 -3.17 1.71
CA LYS A 210 -23.06 -2.28 2.85
C LYS A 210 -23.17 -3.07 4.15
N ASN A 211 -22.11 -3.04 4.94
CA ASN A 211 -22.08 -3.65 6.26
C ASN A 211 -23.17 -3.07 7.18
N ILE A 212 -23.80 -3.95 7.95
CA ILE A 212 -24.89 -3.62 8.90
C ILE A 212 -24.41 -3.70 10.37
N ALA A 213 -23.10 -3.88 10.62
CA ALA A 213 -22.54 -3.94 11.98
C ALA A 213 -22.78 -2.65 12.78
#